data_AF-A0A2E5Y8S8-F1
#
_entry.id   AF-A0A2E5Y8S8-F1
#
_cell.length_a   1.000
_cell.length_b   1.000
_cell.length_c   1.000
_cell.angle_alpha   90.00
_cell.angle_beta   90.00
_cell.angle_gamma   90.00
#
_symmetry.space_group_name_H-M   'P 1'
#
loop_
_entity.id
_entity.type
_entity.pdbx_description
1 polymer ?
#
loop_
_entity_poly.entity_id
_entity_poly.type
_entity_poly.pdbx_seq_one_letter_code
_entity_poly.pdbx_strand_id
1 'polypeptide(L)'
;MPSEKSRYLNRGPSPLIEMNQLKQHLSAFSKEHLIDIIWFNTQTNLELWKALNAHIGIQLAQGDWEKAKKAIDYALYFTDIVGYSERGHDIIIYEILAGLDDIYERGNKELALRAAEYALKQGQEVLEYFDDCWNWSCALEDIDRWISQKKELVT
;
A
#
# COMPACT_ATOMS: atom_id res chain seq x y z
N MET A 1 8.40 33.94 7.30
CA MET A 1 7.08 33.30 7.20
C MET A 1 7.06 32.45 5.95
N PRO A 2 6.80 31.13 6.01
CA PRO A 2 6.63 30.33 4.79
C PRO A 2 5.38 30.84 4.05
N SER A 3 5.48 31.03 2.74
CA SER A 3 4.36 31.45 1.91
C SER A 3 3.25 30.40 1.92
N GLU A 4 1.98 30.80 1.80
CA GLU A 4 0.85 29.86 1.75
C GLU A 4 1.04 28.78 0.67
N LYS A 5 1.72 29.10 -0.44
CA LYS A 5 2.09 28.14 -1.50
C LYS A 5 2.97 26.97 -1.01
N SER A 6 3.86 27.18 -0.04
CA SER A 6 4.69 26.10 0.53
C SER A 6 3.86 25.11 1.35
N ARG A 7 2.73 25.53 1.95
CA ARG A 7 1.83 24.62 2.68
C ARG A 7 1.03 23.67 1.78
N TYR A 8 0.96 23.98 0.48
CA TYR A 8 0.27 23.14 -0.51
C TYR A 8 1.22 22.20 -1.27
N LEU A 9 2.53 22.48 -1.28
CA LEU A 9 3.55 21.65 -1.94
C LEU A 9 3.88 20.36 -1.16
N ASN A 10 3.63 20.32 0.15
CA ASN A 10 3.81 19.14 1.00
C ASN A 10 2.54 18.30 1.18
N ARG A 11 1.49 18.54 0.39
CA ARG A 11 0.26 17.73 0.49
C ARG A 11 0.43 16.48 -0.34
N GLY A 12 1.15 15.52 0.21
CA GLY A 12 1.13 14.14 -0.27
C GLY A 12 -0.30 13.60 -0.35
N PRO A 13 -0.51 12.47 -1.04
CA PRO A 13 -1.78 11.77 -1.05
C PRO A 13 -2.32 11.60 0.38
N SER A 14 -3.64 11.70 0.52
CA SER A 14 -4.29 11.51 1.82
C SER A 14 -4.57 10.03 2.06
N PRO A 15 -4.53 9.56 3.32
CA PRO A 15 -4.93 8.20 3.64
C PRO A 15 -6.38 8.00 3.21
N LEU A 16 -6.67 6.81 2.69
CA LEU A 16 -8.04 6.46 2.28
C LEU A 16 -8.91 6.12 3.48
N ILE A 17 -8.29 5.65 4.57
CA ILE A 17 -8.95 5.28 5.82
C ILE A 17 -8.38 6.18 6.91
N GLU A 18 -9.26 6.82 7.68
CA GLU A 18 -8.82 7.59 8.83
C GLU A 18 -8.44 6.66 9.99
N MET A 19 -7.50 7.08 10.84
CA MET A 19 -6.99 6.26 11.97
C MET A 19 -8.11 5.82 12.94
N ASN A 20 -9.17 6.62 13.08
CA ASN A 20 -10.36 6.31 13.87
C ASN A 20 -11.25 5.20 13.24
N GLN A 21 -11.14 4.99 11.91
CA GLN A 21 -11.87 3.98 11.15
C GLN A 21 -11.11 2.65 11.10
N LEU A 22 -9.78 2.66 11.23
CA LEU A 22 -8.92 1.46 11.16
C LEU A 22 -9.43 0.31 12.03
N LYS A 23 -9.79 0.57 13.31
CA LYS A 23 -10.26 -0.47 14.23
C LYS A 23 -11.47 -1.24 13.70
N GLN A 24 -12.34 -0.59 12.94
CA GLN A 24 -13.55 -1.21 12.39
C GLN A 24 -13.21 -2.24 11.31
N HIS A 25 -12.14 -2.00 10.55
CA HIS A 25 -11.65 -2.88 9.49
C HIS A 25 -10.79 -4.02 10.01
N LEU A 26 -10.19 -3.88 11.20
CA LEU A 26 -9.46 -4.95 11.88
C LEU A 26 -10.39 -5.99 12.56
N SER A 27 -11.71 -5.86 12.45
CA SER A 27 -12.69 -6.77 13.07
C SER A 27 -12.59 -8.24 12.62
N ALA A 28 -11.87 -8.52 11.53
CA ALA A 28 -11.54 -9.88 11.10
C ALA A 28 -10.53 -10.59 12.02
N PHE A 29 -9.78 -9.86 12.86
CA PHE A 29 -8.91 -10.45 13.86
C PHE A 29 -9.75 -10.98 15.03
N SER A 30 -9.65 -12.28 15.30
CA SER A 30 -10.52 -13.02 16.25
C SER A 30 -10.33 -12.67 17.74
N LYS A 31 -9.40 -11.76 18.08
CA LYS A 31 -9.13 -11.33 19.45
C LYS A 31 -9.03 -9.81 19.52
N GLU A 32 -9.91 -9.16 20.27
CA GLU A 32 -9.95 -7.71 20.49
C GLU A 32 -8.59 -7.14 20.93
N HIS A 33 -7.84 -7.89 21.75
CA HIS A 33 -6.51 -7.48 22.20
C HIS A 33 -5.48 -7.35 21.06
N LEU A 34 -5.59 -8.17 19.99
CA LEU A 34 -4.73 -8.05 18.81
C LEU A 34 -5.09 -6.82 17.97
N ILE A 35 -6.37 -6.47 17.89
CA ILE A 35 -6.84 -5.24 17.22
C ILE A 35 -6.25 -4.01 17.90
N ASP A 36 -6.27 -3.97 19.23
CA ASP A 36 -5.72 -2.84 19.99
C ASP A 36 -4.20 -2.73 19.85
N ILE A 37 -3.47 -3.86 19.85
CA ILE A 37 -2.03 -3.88 19.63
C ILE A 37 -1.69 -3.34 18.24
N ILE A 38 -2.36 -3.81 17.19
CA ILE A 38 -2.12 -3.34 15.81
C ILE A 38 -2.42 -1.84 15.71
N TRP A 39 -3.58 -1.40 16.22
CA TRP A 39 -3.98 0.01 16.20
C TRP A 39 -3.01 0.91 16.97
N PHE A 40 -2.50 0.47 18.12
CA PHE A 40 -1.54 1.24 18.89
C PHE A 40 -0.20 1.37 18.14
N ASN A 41 0.29 0.29 17.54
CA ASN A 41 1.53 0.31 16.78
C ASN A 41 1.43 1.18 15.51
N THR A 42 0.28 1.20 14.83
CA THR A 42 0.09 2.04 13.63
C THR A 42 0.17 3.54 13.90
N GLN A 43 0.01 3.98 15.15
CA GLN A 43 0.14 5.40 15.51
C GLN A 43 1.59 5.87 15.51
N THR A 44 2.54 4.95 15.68
CA THR A 44 3.96 5.24 15.82
C THR A 44 4.82 4.60 14.73
N ASN A 45 4.25 3.70 13.92
CA ASN A 45 4.91 3.03 12.81
C ASN A 45 4.22 3.39 11.49
N LEU A 46 4.87 4.26 10.71
CA LEU A 46 4.31 4.82 9.48
C LEU A 46 4.20 3.77 8.38
N GLU A 47 5.14 2.84 8.31
CA GLU A 47 5.20 1.78 7.31
C GLU A 47 4.03 0.83 7.48
N LEU A 48 3.75 0.43 8.73
CA LEU A 48 2.59 -0.39 9.09
C LEU A 48 1.29 0.35 8.78
N TRP A 49 1.22 1.66 9.06
CA TRP A 49 0.03 2.46 8.74
C TRP A 49 -0.24 2.54 7.23
N LYS A 50 0.81 2.74 6.42
CA LYS A 50 0.74 2.74 4.95
C LYS A 50 0.34 1.37 4.42
N ALA A 51 0.95 0.30 4.91
CA ALA A 51 0.67 -1.07 4.48
C ALA A 51 -0.80 -1.45 4.72
N LEU A 52 -1.34 -1.16 5.90
CA LEU A 52 -2.75 -1.40 6.22
C LEU A 52 -3.70 -0.53 5.39
N ASN A 53 -3.35 0.73 5.14
CA ASN A 53 -4.15 1.58 4.24
C ASN A 53 -4.19 1.04 2.82
N ALA A 54 -3.06 0.50 2.34
CA ALA A 54 -2.99 -0.11 1.02
C ALA A 54 -3.92 -1.32 0.94
N HIS A 55 -3.74 -2.30 1.84
CA HIS A 55 -4.52 -3.52 1.88
C HIS A 55 -6.03 -3.24 1.96
N ILE A 56 -6.45 -2.55 3.02
CA ILE A 56 -7.88 -2.32 3.29
C ILE A 56 -8.46 -1.37 2.23
N GLY A 57 -7.71 -0.33 1.84
CA GLY A 57 -8.15 0.63 0.84
C GLY A 57 -8.37 0.01 -0.53
N ILE A 58 -7.51 -0.91 -0.93
CA ILE A 58 -7.67 -1.73 -2.14
C ILE A 58 -8.96 -2.56 -2.03
N GLN A 59 -9.13 -3.34 -0.95
CA GLN A 59 -10.34 -4.17 -0.76
C GLN A 59 -11.65 -3.35 -0.81
N LEU A 60 -11.65 -2.16 -0.19
CA LEU A 60 -12.81 -1.26 -0.17
C LEU A 60 -13.10 -0.58 -1.51
N ALA A 61 -12.20 -0.69 -2.49
CA ALA A 61 -12.42 -0.12 -3.81
C ALA A 61 -13.61 -0.75 -4.52
N GLN A 62 -13.91 -2.05 -4.28
CA GLN A 62 -15.10 -2.74 -4.80
C GLN A 62 -15.36 -2.54 -6.31
N GLY A 63 -14.31 -2.52 -7.13
CA GLY A 63 -14.43 -2.27 -8.58
C GLY A 63 -14.14 -0.83 -9.02
N ASP A 64 -13.98 0.11 -8.08
CA ASP A 64 -13.64 1.51 -8.35
C ASP A 64 -12.12 1.71 -8.51
N TRP A 65 -11.70 1.92 -9.76
CA TRP A 65 -10.30 2.17 -10.10
C TRP A 65 -9.68 3.34 -9.34
N GLU A 66 -10.39 4.46 -9.20
CA GLU A 66 -9.82 5.68 -8.60
C GLU A 66 -9.58 5.50 -7.10
N LYS A 67 -10.39 4.69 -6.42
CA LYS A 67 -10.15 4.33 -5.02
C LYS A 67 -8.95 3.43 -4.84
N ALA A 68 -8.83 2.38 -5.66
CA ALA A 68 -7.67 1.49 -5.63
C ALA A 68 -6.37 2.26 -5.91
N LYS A 69 -6.39 3.14 -6.93
CA LYS A 69 -5.27 4.02 -7.27
C LYS A 69 -4.85 4.90 -6.09
N LYS A 70 -5.80 5.56 -5.42
CA LYS A 70 -5.51 6.43 -4.26
C LYS A 70 -4.89 5.66 -3.09
N ALA A 71 -5.33 4.44 -2.82
CA ALA A 71 -4.75 3.59 -1.79
C ALA A 71 -3.27 3.29 -2.08
N ILE A 72 -2.96 2.94 -3.33
CA ILE A 72 -1.59 2.68 -3.80
C ILE A 72 -0.74 3.96 -3.74
N ASP A 73 -1.24 5.08 -4.27
CA ASP A 73 -0.53 6.36 -4.25
C ASP A 73 -0.15 6.77 -2.82
N TYR A 74 -1.08 6.61 -1.87
CA TYR A 74 -0.81 6.90 -0.46
C TYR A 74 0.28 6.02 0.13
N ALA A 75 0.16 4.71 -0.08
CA ALA A 75 1.05 3.72 0.50
C ALA A 75 2.50 3.88 0.00
N LEU A 76 2.66 4.24 -1.28
CA LEU A 76 3.97 4.35 -1.93
C LEU A 76 4.55 5.77 -1.88
N TYR A 77 3.92 6.73 -1.20
CA TYR A 77 4.44 8.09 -1.15
C TYR A 77 5.54 8.27 -0.10
N PHE A 78 6.78 8.49 -0.53
CA PHE A 78 7.93 8.81 0.32
C PHE A 78 8.40 10.24 0.09
N THR A 79 8.65 11.00 1.17
CA THR A 79 9.05 12.41 1.10
C THR A 79 10.56 12.63 1.26
N ASP A 80 11.23 11.66 1.86
CA ASP A 80 12.62 11.75 2.29
C ASP A 80 13.36 10.47 1.88
N ILE A 81 14.70 10.54 1.93
CA ILE A 81 15.54 9.37 1.66
C ILE A 81 15.32 8.33 2.77
N VAL A 82 14.98 7.12 2.36
CA VAL A 82 14.85 5.94 3.22
C VAL A 82 16.25 5.33 3.39
N GLY A 83 16.79 5.48 4.61
CA GLY A 83 18.13 5.04 4.94
C GLY A 83 18.23 3.53 5.20
N TYR A 84 19.43 2.97 5.10
CA TYR A 84 19.71 1.54 5.32
C TYR A 84 19.22 0.99 6.69
N SER A 85 19.16 1.84 7.71
CA SER A 85 18.67 1.48 9.05
C SER A 85 17.15 1.32 9.14
N GLU A 86 16.40 1.85 8.17
CA GLU A 86 14.94 1.91 8.16
C GLU A 86 14.38 0.72 7.37
N ARG A 87 14.50 -0.47 7.96
CA ARG A 87 14.05 -1.73 7.35
C ARG A 87 12.55 -1.93 7.50
N GLY A 88 11.95 -2.70 6.58
CA GLY A 88 10.56 -3.17 6.66
C GLY A 88 9.59 -2.47 5.70
N HIS A 89 10.07 -1.54 4.89
CA HIS A 89 9.26 -0.86 3.87
C HIS A 89 8.64 -1.81 2.84
N ASP A 90 9.33 -2.90 2.52
CA ASP A 90 8.87 -3.97 1.62
C ASP A 90 7.53 -4.59 2.07
N ILE A 91 7.17 -4.50 3.36
CA ILE A 91 5.86 -4.95 3.86
C ILE A 91 4.70 -4.23 3.17
N ILE A 92 4.89 -2.99 2.73
CA ILE A 92 3.86 -2.22 2.02
C ILE A 92 3.51 -2.92 0.70
N ILE A 93 4.52 -3.42 -0.02
CA ILE A 93 4.33 -4.14 -1.28
C ILE A 93 3.64 -5.48 -1.06
N TYR A 94 4.03 -6.24 -0.03
CA TYR A 94 3.38 -7.51 0.28
C TYR A 94 1.92 -7.33 0.69
N GLU A 95 1.58 -6.28 1.44
CA GLU A 95 0.20 -5.99 1.81
C GLU A 95 -0.64 -5.46 0.63
N ILE A 96 -0.02 -4.74 -0.32
CA ILE A 96 -0.65 -4.43 -1.61
C ILE A 96 -0.99 -5.72 -2.35
N LEU A 97 -0.03 -6.65 -2.47
CA LEU A 97 -0.24 -7.94 -3.13
C LEU A 97 -1.35 -8.75 -2.49
N ALA A 98 -1.40 -8.84 -1.16
CA ALA A 98 -2.46 -9.54 -0.45
C ALA A 98 -3.85 -8.93 -0.77
N GLY A 99 -3.97 -7.61 -0.75
CA GLY A 99 -5.21 -6.92 -1.12
C GLY A 99 -5.62 -7.16 -2.59
N LEU A 100 -4.65 -7.23 -3.50
CA LEU A 100 -4.89 -7.51 -4.92
C LEU A 100 -5.33 -8.97 -5.15
N ASP A 101 -4.70 -9.93 -4.46
CA ASP A 101 -5.09 -11.34 -4.53
C ASP A 101 -6.55 -11.54 -4.08
N ASP A 102 -6.96 -10.90 -2.99
CA ASP A 102 -8.34 -10.99 -2.51
C ASP A 102 -9.34 -10.46 -3.54
N ILE A 103 -9.05 -9.33 -4.20
CA ILE A 103 -9.92 -8.80 -5.26
C ILE A 103 -9.88 -9.71 -6.50
N TYR A 104 -8.74 -10.27 -6.83
CA TYR A 104 -8.61 -11.16 -7.99
C TYR A 104 -9.43 -12.44 -7.80
N GLU A 105 -9.33 -13.07 -6.62
CA GLU A 105 -10.00 -14.34 -6.33
C GLU A 105 -11.51 -14.18 -6.07
N ARG A 106 -11.94 -13.05 -5.49
CA ARG A 106 -13.33 -12.87 -5.02
C ARG A 106 -14.10 -11.76 -5.71
N GLY A 107 -13.45 -10.98 -6.56
CA GLY A 107 -13.98 -9.74 -7.11
C GLY A 107 -13.63 -9.52 -8.57
N ASN A 108 -13.12 -8.32 -8.87
CA ASN A 108 -12.87 -7.88 -10.24
C ASN A 108 -11.40 -8.14 -10.65
N LYS A 109 -11.19 -9.23 -11.40
CA LYS A 109 -9.87 -9.65 -11.91
C LYS A 109 -9.18 -8.58 -12.77
N GLU A 110 -9.93 -7.87 -13.62
CA GLU A 110 -9.38 -6.81 -14.48
C GLU A 110 -8.87 -5.64 -13.64
N LEU A 111 -9.65 -5.24 -12.63
CA LEU A 111 -9.22 -4.21 -11.68
C LEU A 111 -7.95 -4.64 -10.94
N ALA A 112 -7.90 -5.88 -10.44
CA ALA A 112 -6.75 -6.39 -9.71
C ALA A 112 -5.47 -6.39 -10.58
N LEU A 113 -5.55 -6.87 -11.82
CA LEU A 113 -4.42 -6.83 -12.75
C LEU A 113 -3.96 -5.40 -13.06
N ARG A 114 -4.91 -4.51 -13.37
CA ARG A 114 -4.60 -3.09 -13.65
C ARG A 114 -3.96 -2.40 -12.44
N ALA A 115 -4.44 -2.70 -11.23
CA ALA A 115 -3.91 -2.15 -9.99
C ALA A 115 -2.52 -2.72 -9.65
N ALA A 116 -2.27 -4.00 -9.94
CA ALA A 116 -0.94 -4.61 -9.80
C ALA A 116 0.09 -3.95 -10.72
N GLU A 117 -0.24 -3.77 -12.00
CA GLU A 117 0.63 -3.09 -12.97
C GLU A 117 0.96 -1.65 -12.54
N TYR A 118 -0.04 -0.95 -12.01
CA TYR A 118 0.14 0.39 -11.50
C TYR A 118 1.00 0.43 -10.23
N ALA A 119 0.78 -0.49 -9.28
CA ALA A 119 1.60 -0.61 -8.07
C ALA A 119 3.06 -0.94 -8.41
N LEU A 120 3.31 -1.83 -9.37
CA LEU A 120 4.65 -2.14 -9.84
C LEU A 120 5.34 -0.89 -10.41
N LYS A 121 4.65 -0.15 -11.29
CA LYS A 121 5.18 1.08 -11.88
C LYS A 121 5.52 2.12 -10.81
N GLN A 122 4.58 2.42 -9.91
CA GLN A 122 4.81 3.39 -8.83
C GLN A 122 5.91 2.91 -7.87
N GLY A 123 5.95 1.61 -7.57
CA GLY A 123 6.98 0.98 -6.76
C GLY A 123 8.38 1.12 -7.36
N GLN A 124 8.50 1.02 -8.69
CA GLN A 124 9.76 1.26 -9.40
C GLN A 124 10.17 2.73 -9.37
N GLU A 125 9.21 3.65 -9.53
CA GLU A 125 9.48 5.10 -9.48
C GLU A 125 10.05 5.51 -8.12
N VAL A 126 9.58 4.90 -7.03
CA VAL A 126 10.03 5.28 -5.68
C VAL A 126 11.39 4.70 -5.27
N LEU A 127 12.01 3.85 -6.10
CA LEU A 127 13.37 3.35 -5.85
C LEU A 127 14.39 4.49 -5.68
N GLU A 128 14.14 5.64 -6.31
CA GLU A 128 15.01 6.82 -6.21
C GLU A 128 15.15 7.38 -4.79
N TYR A 129 14.21 7.06 -3.90
CA TYR A 129 14.22 7.50 -2.50
C TYR A 129 14.97 6.54 -1.57
N PHE A 130 15.47 5.40 -2.04
CA PHE A 130 16.08 4.37 -1.19
C PHE A 130 17.60 4.34 -1.36
N ASP A 131 18.33 4.50 -0.26
CA ASP A 131 19.79 4.33 -0.25
C ASP A 131 20.20 2.85 -0.47
N ASP A 132 19.42 1.94 0.12
CA ASP A 132 19.48 0.50 -0.16
C ASP A 132 18.08 0.01 -0.50
N CYS A 133 17.93 -0.51 -1.71
CA CYS A 133 16.65 -0.91 -2.26
C CYS A 133 16.52 -2.43 -2.44
N TRP A 134 17.43 -3.25 -1.90
CA TRP A 134 17.42 -4.70 -2.13
C TRP A 134 16.07 -5.35 -1.79
N ASN A 135 15.60 -5.21 -0.55
CA ASN A 135 14.34 -5.83 -0.11
C ASN A 135 13.14 -5.30 -0.90
N TRP A 136 13.13 -4.00 -1.19
CA TRP A 136 12.09 -3.37 -2.00
C TRP A 136 12.07 -3.95 -3.42
N SER A 137 13.23 -4.11 -4.04
CA SER A 137 13.38 -4.67 -5.39
C SER A 137 12.89 -6.11 -5.44
N CYS A 138 13.24 -6.94 -4.44
CA CYS A 138 12.70 -8.30 -4.32
C CYS A 138 11.17 -8.30 -4.21
N ALA A 139 10.58 -7.37 -3.44
CA ALA A 139 9.13 -7.28 -3.31
C ALA A 139 8.45 -6.88 -4.65
N LEU A 140 9.09 -6.00 -5.43
CA LEU A 140 8.61 -5.64 -6.77
C LEU A 140 8.69 -6.80 -7.77
N GLU A 141 9.75 -7.62 -7.69
CA GLU A 141 9.86 -8.85 -8.49
C GLU A 141 8.71 -9.83 -8.22
N ASP A 142 8.25 -9.91 -6.97
CA ASP A 142 7.09 -10.74 -6.62
C ASP A 142 5.78 -10.17 -7.19
N ILE A 143 5.62 -8.84 -7.30
CA ILE A 143 4.49 -8.26 -8.06
C ILE A 143 4.57 -8.64 -9.54
N ASP A 144 5.72 -8.47 -10.17
CA ASP A 144 5.89 -8.77 -11.60
C ASP A 144 5.60 -10.26 -11.90
N ARG A 145 6.09 -11.15 -11.03
CA ARG A 145 5.81 -12.58 -11.09
C ARG A 145 4.31 -12.86 -10.94
N TRP A 146 3.66 -12.21 -9.96
CA TRP A 146 2.22 -12.36 -9.74
C TRP A 146 1.41 -11.95 -10.98
N ILE A 147 1.72 -10.79 -11.58
CA ILE A 147 1.05 -10.31 -12.80
C ILE A 147 1.18 -11.32 -13.93
N SER A 148 2.40 -11.82 -14.16
CA SER A 148 2.69 -12.79 -15.22
C SER A 148 1.86 -14.07 -15.04
N GLN A 149 1.87 -14.64 -13.82
CA GLN A 149 1.11 -15.85 -13.51
C GLN A 149 -0.39 -15.66 -13.67
N LYS A 150 -0.95 -14.55 -13.18
CA LYS A 150 -2.40 -14.33 -13.26
C LYS A 150 -2.86 -14.05 -14.69
N LYS A 151 -2.06 -13.39 -15.53
CA LYS A 151 -2.38 -13.18 -16.96
C LYS A 151 -2.46 -14.49 -17.72
N GLU A 152 -1.52 -15.40 -17.50
CA GLU A 152 -1.53 -16.74 -18.13
C GLU A 152 -2.81 -17.52 -17.83
N LEU A 153 -3.41 -17.31 -16.65
CA LEU A 153 -4.66 -17.98 -16.23
C LEU A 153 -5.94 -17.37 -16.85
N VAL A 154 -5.84 -16.20 -17.50
CA VAL A 154 -6.98 -15.51 -18.12
C VAL A 154 -7.02 -15.77 -19.64
N THR A 155 -5.89 -16.13 -20.24
CA THR A 155 -5.75 -16.58 -21.65
C THR A 155 -6.09 -18.05 -21.84
#